data_AF-A0AAW0E7Q2-F1
#
_entry.id   AF-A0AAW0E7Q2-F1
#
_cell.length_a   1.000
_cell.length_b   1.000
_cell.length_c   1.000
_cell.angle_alpha   90.00
_cell.angle_beta   90.00
_cell.angle_gamma   90.00
#
_symmetry.space_group_name_H-M   'P 1'
#
loop_
_entity.id
_entity.type
_entity.pdbx_description
1 polymer ?
#
loop_
_entity_poly.entity_id
_entity_poly.type
_entity_poly.pdbx_seq_one_letter_code
_entity_poly.pdbx_strand_id
1 'polypeptide(L)'
;MNLEEKYKTGDALNPFDPASYNLGADGVQARIQNGTSPLSGKQFEKLFGDPSKMKFLLDMVQNDLEECERTGEDPRARMMREKREWAEADAKSAKLKTFGNDAFKKGEYQDAFVIYSACTEYSPQEPLYTLNRAAAALKLKLYTVAVDDASYTLEREYNETKAYFRRGQAYCALGHFKKAREDLQAALTLQPGDGSVIREIETLDRVEKLSQDEKAEWIGQQEGKTLADIFEGKLNVLMKKRVAELVE
;
A
#
# COMPACT_ATOMS: atom_id res chain seq x y z
N MET A 1 -11.37 -9.92 -5.76
CA MET A 1 -11.10 -9.81 -7.21
C MET A 1 -9.58 -9.83 -7.41
N ASN A 2 -9.05 -10.56 -8.40
CA ASN A 2 -7.63 -10.46 -8.75
C ASN A 2 -7.41 -9.08 -9.38
N LEU A 3 -6.49 -8.27 -8.82
CA LEU A 3 -6.23 -6.92 -9.31
C LEU A 3 -5.81 -6.87 -10.79
N GLU A 4 -5.34 -7.98 -11.37
CA GLU A 4 -5.05 -8.07 -12.82
C GLU A 4 -6.28 -7.85 -13.72
N GLU A 5 -7.49 -8.06 -13.21
CA GLU A 5 -8.73 -7.76 -13.94
C GLU A 5 -9.20 -6.32 -13.72
N LYS A 6 -8.69 -5.63 -12.68
CA LYS A 6 -9.14 -4.29 -12.28
C LYS A 6 -8.53 -3.17 -13.12
N TYR A 7 -7.35 -3.37 -13.72
CA TYR A 7 -6.51 -2.28 -14.22
C TYR A 7 -6.13 -2.38 -15.69
N LYS A 8 -6.93 -3.03 -16.54
CA LYS A 8 -6.62 -3.09 -17.97
C LYS A 8 -6.89 -1.75 -18.64
N THR A 9 -5.97 -1.28 -19.48
CA THR A 9 -6.20 -0.11 -20.34
C THR A 9 -7.28 -0.45 -21.38
N GLY A 10 -8.19 0.49 -21.63
CA GLY A 10 -9.38 0.31 -22.47
C GLY A 10 -10.51 -0.49 -21.80
N ASP A 11 -10.34 -0.92 -20.55
CA ASP A 11 -11.39 -1.60 -19.78
C ASP A 11 -12.24 -0.57 -19.04
N ALA A 12 -13.54 -0.59 -19.33
CA ALA A 12 -14.50 0.28 -18.69
C ALA A 12 -14.58 0.03 -17.17
N LEU A 13 -14.16 -1.13 -16.64
CA LEU A 13 -14.10 -1.40 -15.20
C LEU A 13 -12.90 -0.74 -14.49
N ASN A 14 -11.87 -0.30 -15.22
CA ASN A 14 -10.73 0.43 -14.64
C ASN A 14 -11.13 1.88 -14.29
N PRO A 15 -11.22 2.26 -13.00
CA PRO A 15 -11.72 3.57 -12.55
C PRO A 15 -11.03 4.78 -13.16
N PHE A 16 -9.78 4.58 -13.55
CA PHE A 16 -8.93 5.63 -14.08
C PHE A 16 -8.92 5.65 -15.61
N ASP A 17 -9.46 4.64 -16.31
CA ASP A 17 -9.49 4.63 -17.77
C ASP A 17 -10.62 5.50 -18.35
N PRO A 18 -10.40 6.23 -19.47
CA PRO A 18 -11.45 6.97 -20.18
C PRO A 18 -12.68 6.13 -20.57
N ALA A 19 -12.53 4.83 -20.84
CA ALA A 19 -13.64 3.93 -21.17
C ALA A 19 -14.70 3.86 -20.05
N SER A 20 -14.30 4.17 -18.82
CA SER A 20 -15.17 4.18 -17.66
C SER A 20 -16.36 5.14 -17.72
N TYR A 21 -16.25 6.22 -18.48
CA TYR A 21 -17.32 7.21 -18.59
C TYR A 21 -18.55 6.70 -19.34
N ASN A 22 -18.40 5.60 -20.09
CA ASN A 22 -19.47 5.02 -20.90
C ASN A 22 -20.25 3.92 -20.17
N LEU A 23 -19.95 3.65 -18.90
CA LEU A 23 -20.49 2.53 -18.13
C LEU A 23 -21.99 2.61 -17.81
N GLY A 24 -22.61 3.79 -17.90
CA GLY A 24 -23.98 4.02 -17.43
C GLY A 24 -24.16 3.68 -15.95
N ALA A 25 -25.40 3.68 -15.46
CA ALA A 25 -25.70 3.40 -14.05
C ALA A 25 -25.29 1.98 -13.62
N ASP A 26 -25.51 0.99 -14.49
CA ASP A 26 -25.21 -0.42 -14.21
C ASP A 26 -23.72 -0.69 -14.04
N GLY A 27 -22.89 -0.07 -14.88
CA GLY A 27 -21.44 -0.21 -14.76
C GLY A 27 -20.85 0.53 -13.56
N VAL A 28 -21.43 1.66 -13.15
CA VAL A 28 -21.08 2.31 -11.88
C VAL A 28 -21.44 1.41 -10.70
N GLN A 29 -22.62 0.78 -10.73
CA GLN A 29 -23.04 -0.15 -9.68
C GLN A 29 -22.12 -1.38 -9.61
N ALA A 30 -21.71 -1.92 -10.75
CA ALA A 30 -20.74 -3.02 -10.82
C ALA A 30 -19.39 -2.62 -10.19
N ARG A 31 -18.94 -1.38 -10.36
CA ARG A 31 -17.70 -0.89 -9.72
C ARG A 31 -17.80 -0.78 -8.21
N ILE A 32 -18.94 -0.31 -7.72
CA ILE A 32 -19.20 -0.22 -6.28
C ILE A 32 -19.19 -1.62 -5.67
N GLN A 33 -19.91 -2.56 -6.29
CA GLN A 33 -19.96 -3.96 -5.84
C GLN A 33 -18.58 -4.63 -5.85
N ASN A 34 -17.75 -4.32 -6.85
CA ASN A 34 -16.42 -4.90 -7.00
C ASN A 34 -15.32 -4.14 -6.22
N GLY A 35 -15.66 -3.08 -5.48
CA GLY A 35 -14.68 -2.29 -4.72
C GLY A 35 -13.65 -1.58 -5.61
N THR A 36 -14.03 -1.27 -6.85
CA THR A 36 -13.19 -0.58 -7.84
C THR A 36 -13.57 0.88 -8.01
N SER A 37 -14.67 1.33 -7.39
CA SER A 37 -15.01 2.75 -7.31
C SER A 37 -13.92 3.51 -6.53
N PRO A 38 -13.32 4.57 -7.09
CA PRO A 38 -12.24 5.32 -6.45
C PRO A 38 -12.72 6.12 -5.22
N LEU A 39 -14.05 6.24 -5.06
CA LEU A 39 -14.68 6.82 -3.88
C LEU A 39 -15.80 5.87 -3.46
N SER A 40 -15.54 5.05 -2.45
CA SER A 40 -16.63 4.42 -1.70
C SER A 40 -17.40 5.52 -0.95
N GLY A 41 -18.71 5.34 -0.70
CA GLY A 41 -19.53 6.38 -0.05
C GLY A 41 -18.95 6.92 1.27
N LYS A 42 -18.26 6.07 2.05
CA LYS A 42 -17.54 6.46 3.26
C LYS A 42 -16.32 7.36 3.00
N GLN A 43 -15.58 7.12 1.93
CA GLN A 43 -14.45 7.97 1.52
C GLN A 43 -14.94 9.29 0.94
N PHE A 44 -16.06 9.26 0.20
CA PHE A 44 -16.71 10.45 -0.31
C PHE A 44 -17.17 11.37 0.84
N GLU A 45 -17.91 10.85 1.83
CA GLU A 45 -18.34 11.63 3.00
C GLU A 45 -17.17 12.21 3.79
N LYS A 46 -16.08 11.44 3.99
CA LYS A 46 -14.86 11.94 4.65
C LYS A 46 -14.11 13.01 3.84
N LEU A 47 -14.25 13.00 2.51
CA LEU A 47 -13.61 13.97 1.62
C LEU A 47 -14.37 15.31 1.63
N PHE A 48 -15.70 15.25 1.52
CA PHE A 48 -16.56 16.45 1.49
C PHE A 48 -16.85 17.01 2.90
N GLY A 49 -16.73 16.19 3.94
CA GLY A 49 -16.85 16.60 5.34
C GLY A 49 -15.60 17.27 5.94
N ASP A 50 -14.47 17.25 5.22
CA ASP A 50 -13.21 17.88 5.65
C ASP A 50 -12.91 19.11 4.77
N PRO A 51 -13.05 20.34 5.30
CA PRO A 51 -12.80 21.57 4.55
C PRO A 51 -11.40 21.66 3.95
N SER A 52 -10.39 21.06 4.58
CA SER A 52 -9.01 21.10 4.10
C SER A 52 -8.83 20.23 2.86
N LYS A 53 -9.48 19.06 2.84
CA LYS A 53 -9.48 18.16 1.67
C LYS A 53 -10.30 18.72 0.52
N MET A 54 -11.42 19.37 0.82
CA MET A 54 -12.20 20.09 -0.19
C MET A 54 -11.38 21.20 -0.84
N LYS A 55 -10.69 22.02 -0.02
CA LYS A 55 -9.79 23.05 -0.53
C LYS A 55 -8.70 22.46 -1.42
N PHE A 56 -8.04 21.38 -1.01
CA PHE A 56 -7.04 20.69 -1.83
C PHE A 56 -7.59 20.24 -3.19
N LEU A 57 -8.80 19.67 -3.23
CA LEU A 57 -9.45 19.26 -4.48
C LEU A 57 -9.74 20.47 -5.38
N LEU A 58 -10.22 21.57 -4.81
CA LEU A 58 -10.48 22.81 -5.56
C LEU A 58 -9.19 23.43 -6.10
N ASP A 59 -8.13 23.47 -5.29
CA ASP A 59 -6.81 23.96 -5.70
C ASP A 59 -6.26 23.11 -6.86
N MET A 60 -6.44 21.78 -6.82
CA MET A 60 -6.05 20.88 -7.92
C MET A 60 -6.80 21.19 -9.21
N VAL A 61 -8.13 21.31 -9.14
CA VAL A 61 -8.96 21.67 -10.31
C VAL A 61 -8.58 23.04 -10.86
N GLN A 62 -8.32 24.00 -9.98
CA GLN A 62 -7.90 25.34 -10.38
C GLN A 62 -6.54 25.31 -11.09
N ASN A 63 -5.55 24.61 -10.53
CA ASN A 63 -4.24 24.45 -11.16
C ASN A 63 -4.34 23.80 -12.55
N ASP A 64 -5.20 22.79 -12.72
CA ASP A 64 -5.42 22.17 -14.02
C ASP A 64 -6.04 23.12 -15.03
N LEU A 65 -7.01 23.95 -14.60
CA LEU A 65 -7.61 24.98 -15.46
C LEU A 65 -6.58 26.04 -15.87
N GLU A 66 -5.80 26.55 -14.93
CA GLU A 66 -4.73 27.53 -15.20
C GLU A 66 -3.68 26.96 -16.17
N GLU A 67 -3.33 25.69 -16.03
CA GLU A 67 -2.39 25.03 -16.93
C GLU A 67 -3.00 24.78 -18.32
N CYS A 68 -4.30 24.46 -18.41
CA CYS A 68 -5.03 24.38 -19.69
C CYS A 68 -5.02 25.73 -20.40
N GLU A 69 -5.28 26.83 -19.68
CA GLU A 69 -5.18 28.19 -20.21
C GLU A 69 -3.77 28.52 -20.70
N ARG A 70 -2.74 28.14 -19.91
CA ARG A 70 -1.33 28.39 -20.25
C ARG A 70 -0.87 27.63 -21.49
N THR A 71 -1.32 26.39 -21.65
CA THR A 71 -0.90 25.48 -22.73
C THR A 71 -1.79 25.55 -23.96
N GLY A 72 -2.99 26.15 -23.83
CA GLY A 72 -4.03 26.14 -24.86
C GLY A 72 -4.67 24.77 -25.07
N GLU A 73 -4.47 23.83 -24.14
CA GLU A 73 -5.06 22.50 -24.19
C GLU A 73 -6.53 22.53 -23.72
N ASP A 74 -7.40 21.78 -24.39
CA ASP A 74 -8.78 21.61 -23.94
C ASP A 74 -8.84 20.84 -22.60
N PRO A 75 -9.52 21.36 -21.55
CA PRO A 75 -9.54 20.72 -20.24
C PRO A 75 -10.06 19.28 -20.25
N ARG A 76 -11.03 18.97 -21.12
CA ARG A 76 -11.56 17.61 -21.25
C ARG A 76 -10.54 16.69 -21.91
N ALA A 77 -9.82 17.15 -22.93
CA ALA A 77 -8.75 16.41 -23.57
C ALA A 77 -7.61 16.09 -22.59
N ARG A 78 -7.18 17.08 -21.80
CA ARG A 78 -6.17 16.90 -20.74
C ARG A 78 -6.59 15.84 -19.73
N MET A 79 -7.78 15.99 -19.15
CA MET A 79 -8.32 15.04 -18.17
C MET A 79 -8.36 13.61 -18.74
N MET A 80 -8.75 13.45 -20.01
CA MET A 80 -8.78 12.13 -20.66
C MET A 80 -7.38 11.54 -20.85
N ARG A 81 -6.37 12.37 -21.17
CA ARG A 81 -4.97 11.94 -21.25
C ARG A 81 -4.44 11.48 -19.90
N GLU A 82 -4.55 12.31 -18.86
CA GLU A 82 -4.08 11.99 -17.51
C GLU A 82 -4.72 10.72 -16.97
N LYS A 83 -6.02 10.53 -17.23
CA LYS A 83 -6.73 9.29 -16.93
C LYS A 83 -6.13 8.08 -17.62
N ARG A 84 -5.86 8.17 -18.92
CA ARG A 84 -5.18 7.09 -19.66
C ARG A 84 -3.80 6.80 -19.05
N GLU A 85 -3.03 7.83 -18.72
CA GLU A 85 -1.70 7.67 -18.09
C GLU A 85 -1.81 6.95 -16.73
N TRP A 86 -2.81 7.29 -15.91
CA TRP A 86 -3.06 6.60 -14.64
C TRP A 86 -3.48 5.14 -14.85
N ALA A 87 -4.34 4.88 -15.84
CA ALA A 87 -4.75 3.53 -16.19
C ALA A 87 -3.56 2.67 -16.65
N GLU A 88 -2.64 3.23 -17.44
CA GLU A 88 -1.42 2.58 -17.87
C GLU A 88 -0.45 2.32 -16.70
N ALA A 89 -0.28 3.28 -15.81
CA ALA A 89 0.53 3.12 -14.60
C ALA A 89 -0.04 2.02 -13.68
N ASP A 90 -1.35 1.98 -13.48
CA ASP A 90 -2.03 0.95 -12.70
C ASP A 90 -1.91 -0.44 -13.35
N ALA A 91 -2.03 -0.53 -14.68
CA ALA A 91 -1.79 -1.77 -15.42
C ALA A 91 -0.36 -2.27 -15.21
N LYS A 92 0.62 -1.35 -15.27
CA LYS A 92 2.05 -1.64 -15.04
C LYS A 92 2.28 -2.16 -13.63
N SER A 93 1.73 -1.51 -12.61
CA SER A 93 1.77 -1.97 -11.21
C SER A 93 1.16 -3.35 -11.02
N ALA A 94 0.01 -3.62 -11.65
CA ALA A 94 -0.68 -4.90 -11.53
C ALA A 94 0.17 -6.06 -12.09
N LYS A 95 0.89 -5.82 -13.19
CA LYS A 95 1.86 -6.76 -13.77
C LYS A 95 3.09 -6.92 -12.86
N LEU A 96 3.67 -5.82 -12.36
CA LEU A 96 4.81 -5.88 -11.43
C LEU A 96 4.50 -6.66 -10.15
N LYS A 97 3.29 -6.50 -9.61
CA LYS A 97 2.82 -7.20 -8.41
C LYS A 97 2.94 -8.72 -8.52
N THR A 98 2.74 -9.32 -9.69
CA THR A 98 2.88 -10.79 -9.85
C THR A 98 4.31 -11.23 -9.63
N PHE A 99 5.27 -10.51 -10.22
CA PHE A 99 6.70 -10.76 -10.01
C PHE A 99 7.12 -10.54 -8.56
N GLY A 100 6.62 -9.47 -7.91
CA GLY A 100 6.88 -9.23 -6.49
C GLY A 100 6.33 -10.34 -5.59
N ASN A 101 5.13 -10.84 -5.88
CA ASN A 101 4.53 -11.98 -5.16
C ASN A 101 5.37 -13.25 -5.35
N ASP A 102 5.86 -13.50 -6.55
CA ASP A 102 6.64 -14.69 -6.84
C ASP A 102 8.05 -14.62 -6.24
N ALA A 103 8.73 -13.47 -6.29
CA ALA A 103 9.98 -13.23 -5.57
C ALA A 103 9.79 -13.45 -4.06
N PHE A 104 8.68 -12.93 -3.49
CA PHE A 104 8.39 -13.12 -2.07
C PHE A 104 8.19 -14.60 -1.71
N LYS A 105 7.48 -15.37 -2.53
CA LYS A 105 7.29 -16.83 -2.33
C LYS A 105 8.61 -17.60 -2.42
N LYS A 106 9.53 -17.16 -3.26
CA LYS A 106 10.88 -17.75 -3.41
C LYS A 106 11.83 -17.37 -2.27
N GLY A 107 11.45 -16.45 -1.39
CA GLY A 107 12.31 -15.94 -0.33
C GLY A 107 13.26 -14.83 -0.78
N GLU A 108 13.12 -14.33 -2.00
CA GLU A 108 13.90 -13.24 -2.58
C GLU A 108 13.36 -11.89 -2.08
N TYR A 109 13.43 -11.66 -0.76
CA TYR A 109 12.72 -10.55 -0.11
C TYR A 109 13.25 -9.17 -0.51
N GLN A 110 14.54 -9.03 -0.81
CA GLN A 110 15.11 -7.78 -1.33
C GLN A 110 14.47 -7.41 -2.67
N ASP A 111 14.33 -8.39 -3.55
CA ASP A 111 13.74 -8.19 -4.87
C ASP A 111 12.23 -7.91 -4.77
N ALA A 112 11.52 -8.67 -3.94
CA ALA A 112 10.12 -8.42 -3.64
C ALA A 112 9.91 -6.99 -3.11
N PHE A 113 10.76 -6.52 -2.19
CA PHE A 113 10.70 -5.16 -1.65
C PHE A 113 10.92 -4.11 -2.74
N VAL A 114 11.93 -4.30 -3.60
CA VAL A 114 12.22 -3.41 -4.74
C VAL A 114 11.03 -3.33 -5.68
N ILE A 115 10.45 -4.48 -6.06
CA ILE A 115 9.31 -4.55 -6.98
C ILE A 115 8.06 -3.91 -6.37
N TYR A 116 7.73 -4.20 -5.10
CA TYR A 116 6.59 -3.55 -4.45
C TYR A 116 6.80 -2.04 -4.28
N SER A 117 8.04 -1.60 -4.04
CA SER A 117 8.35 -0.17 -4.00
C SER A 117 8.07 0.50 -5.35
N ALA A 118 8.39 -0.16 -6.47
CA ALA A 118 8.02 0.33 -7.79
C ALA A 118 6.49 0.38 -7.98
N CYS A 119 5.76 -0.66 -7.54
CA CYS A 119 4.29 -0.63 -7.56
C CYS A 119 3.73 0.58 -6.78
N THR A 120 4.32 0.95 -5.64
CA THR A 120 3.88 2.12 -4.87
C THR A 120 4.19 3.46 -5.55
N GLU A 121 5.20 3.53 -6.43
CA GLU A 121 5.48 4.74 -7.21
C GLU A 121 4.49 4.92 -8.36
N TYR A 122 4.14 3.84 -9.06
CA TYR A 122 3.21 3.87 -10.18
C TYR A 122 1.74 3.97 -9.73
N SER A 123 1.40 3.39 -8.58
CA SER A 123 0.03 3.34 -8.05
C SER A 123 0.01 3.66 -6.54
N PRO A 124 0.39 4.88 -6.13
CA PRO A 124 0.47 5.24 -4.71
C PRO A 124 -0.87 5.07 -3.97
N GLN A 125 -1.99 5.23 -4.67
CA GLN A 125 -3.33 5.11 -4.12
C GLN A 125 -3.74 3.69 -3.73
N GLU A 126 -3.05 2.65 -4.19
CA GLU A 126 -3.44 1.26 -3.95
C GLU A 126 -2.75 0.68 -2.69
N PRO A 127 -3.47 0.58 -1.55
CA PRO A 127 -2.90 0.16 -0.27
C PRO A 127 -2.38 -1.28 -0.26
N LEU A 128 -2.80 -2.15 -1.18
CA LEU A 128 -2.25 -3.51 -1.26
C LEU A 128 -0.75 -3.52 -1.46
N TYR A 129 -0.21 -2.66 -2.33
CA TYR A 129 1.21 -2.68 -2.67
C TYR A 129 2.06 -2.27 -1.47
N THR A 130 1.64 -1.23 -0.76
CA THR A 130 2.26 -0.81 0.51
C THR A 130 2.14 -1.90 1.57
N LEU A 131 0.98 -2.55 1.68
CA LEU A 131 0.80 -3.66 2.62
C LEU A 131 1.78 -4.80 2.30
N ASN A 132 1.90 -5.21 1.03
CA ASN A 132 2.84 -6.25 0.60
C ASN A 132 4.31 -5.83 0.79
N ARG A 133 4.65 -4.56 0.58
CA ARG A 133 5.97 -4.01 0.92
C ARG A 133 6.27 -4.15 2.41
N ALA A 134 5.29 -3.90 3.29
CA ALA A 134 5.44 -4.14 4.74
C ALA A 134 5.80 -5.61 5.06
N ALA A 135 5.25 -6.57 4.32
CA ALA A 135 5.60 -7.98 4.51
C ALA A 135 7.05 -8.27 4.12
N ALA A 136 7.51 -7.73 3.00
CA ALA A 136 8.90 -7.86 2.57
C ALA A 136 9.83 -7.14 3.55
N ALA A 137 9.44 -5.95 4.03
CA ALA A 137 10.16 -5.17 5.03
C ALA A 137 10.37 -5.97 6.33
N LEU A 138 9.33 -6.63 6.85
CA LEU A 138 9.45 -7.52 8.03
C LEU A 138 10.45 -8.65 7.82
N LYS A 139 10.44 -9.29 6.64
CA LYS A 139 11.40 -10.36 6.30
C LYS A 139 12.84 -9.85 6.17
N LEU A 140 12.99 -8.60 5.79
CA LEU A 140 14.27 -7.90 5.72
C LEU A 140 14.68 -7.24 7.04
N LYS A 141 13.87 -7.35 8.09
CA LYS A 141 14.08 -6.67 9.39
C LYS A 141 14.08 -5.14 9.29
N LEU A 142 13.46 -4.58 8.25
CA LEU A 142 13.20 -3.16 8.07
C LEU A 142 11.96 -2.74 8.89
N TYR A 143 12.05 -2.84 10.21
CA TYR A 143 10.87 -2.72 11.08
C TYR A 143 10.23 -1.33 11.03
N THR A 144 11.01 -0.26 10.92
CA THR A 144 10.47 1.11 10.79
C THR A 144 9.65 1.26 9.52
N VAL A 145 10.17 0.79 8.39
CA VAL A 145 9.45 0.79 7.10
C VAL A 145 8.17 -0.05 7.19
N ALA A 146 8.21 -1.20 7.86
CA ALA A 146 7.03 -2.03 8.06
C ALA A 146 5.95 -1.33 8.91
N VAL A 147 6.34 -0.55 9.92
CA VAL A 147 5.40 0.26 10.72
C VAL A 147 4.74 1.35 9.87
N ASP A 148 5.53 2.08 9.09
CA ASP A 148 5.05 3.17 8.24
C ASP A 148 4.09 2.64 7.16
N ASP A 149 4.50 1.57 6.48
CA ASP A 149 3.70 0.93 5.43
C ASP A 149 2.38 0.37 5.98
N ALA A 150 2.42 -0.33 7.10
CA ALA A 150 1.20 -0.87 7.70
C ALA A 150 0.27 0.24 8.24
N SER A 151 0.83 1.34 8.76
CA SER A 151 0.04 2.49 9.19
C SER A 151 -0.66 3.17 8.02
N TYR A 152 0.05 3.37 6.91
CA TYR A 152 -0.51 3.87 5.66
C TYR A 152 -1.68 3.01 5.16
N THR A 153 -1.55 1.69 5.26
CA THR A 153 -2.61 0.75 4.88
C THR A 153 -3.82 0.85 5.82
N LEU A 154 -3.61 1.00 7.13
CA LEU A 154 -4.68 1.15 8.13
C LEU A 154 -5.45 2.46 7.96
N GLU A 155 -4.78 3.56 7.63
CA GLU A 155 -5.44 4.84 7.29
C GLU A 155 -6.42 4.71 6.12
N ARG A 156 -6.21 3.72 5.25
CA ARG A 156 -7.05 3.40 4.09
C ARG A 156 -8.09 2.32 4.36
N GLU A 157 -8.20 1.86 5.61
CA GLU A 157 -9.13 0.80 6.02
C GLU A 157 -8.98 -0.47 5.16
N TYR A 158 -7.75 -0.77 4.69
CA TYR A 158 -7.50 -1.86 3.78
C TYR A 158 -6.91 -3.07 4.50
N ASN A 159 -7.61 -4.21 4.46
CA ASN A 159 -7.12 -5.47 5.01
C ASN A 159 -6.53 -5.32 6.43
N GLU A 160 -7.32 -4.67 7.29
CA GLU A 160 -6.91 -4.18 8.60
C GLU A 160 -6.30 -5.29 9.46
N THR A 161 -6.84 -6.52 9.41
CA THR A 161 -6.29 -7.68 10.12
C THR A 161 -4.80 -7.90 9.81
N LYS A 162 -4.42 -7.92 8.52
CA LYS A 162 -3.02 -8.12 8.12
C LYS A 162 -2.15 -6.91 8.42
N ALA A 163 -2.71 -5.70 8.29
CA ALA A 163 -1.97 -4.47 8.56
C ALA A 163 -1.66 -4.33 10.05
N TYR A 164 -2.66 -4.52 10.93
CA TYR A 164 -2.47 -4.60 12.38
C TYR A 164 -1.47 -5.70 12.75
N PHE A 165 -1.60 -6.91 12.21
CA PHE A 165 -0.66 -8.00 12.50
C PHE A 165 0.79 -7.63 12.14
N ARG A 166 1.02 -7.08 10.93
CA ARG A 166 2.36 -6.70 10.47
C ARG A 166 2.95 -5.55 11.29
N ARG A 167 2.14 -4.55 11.61
CA ARG A 167 2.56 -3.42 12.45
C ARG A 167 2.87 -3.88 13.88
N GLY A 168 2.05 -4.77 14.43
CA GLY A 168 2.27 -5.40 15.72
C GLY A 168 3.58 -6.18 15.80
N GLN A 169 3.90 -6.98 14.77
CA GLN A 169 5.19 -7.67 14.66
C GLN A 169 6.37 -6.69 14.64
N ALA A 170 6.27 -5.62 13.84
CA ALA A 170 7.31 -4.60 13.75
C ALA A 170 7.49 -3.83 15.06
N TYR A 171 6.38 -3.45 15.72
CA TYR A 171 6.43 -2.81 17.03
C TYR A 171 7.03 -3.71 18.09
N CYS A 172 6.71 -5.01 18.08
CA CYS A 172 7.31 -5.99 18.98
C CYS A 172 8.83 -5.98 18.81
N ALA A 173 9.31 -6.11 17.56
CA ALA A 173 10.73 -6.13 17.26
C ALA A 173 11.48 -4.82 17.62
N LEU A 174 10.78 -3.68 17.56
CA LEU A 174 11.29 -2.37 17.97
C LEU A 174 11.20 -2.12 19.49
N GLY A 175 10.67 -3.06 20.28
CA GLY A 175 10.49 -2.90 21.73
C GLY A 175 9.26 -2.07 22.14
N HIS A 176 8.40 -1.70 21.19
CA HIS A 176 7.15 -0.99 21.44
C HIS A 176 6.03 -1.96 21.87
N PHE A 177 6.28 -2.74 22.93
CA PHE A 177 5.44 -3.86 23.36
C PHE A 177 3.97 -3.50 23.60
N LYS A 178 3.70 -2.34 24.21
CA LYS A 178 2.31 -1.89 24.44
C LYS A 178 1.55 -1.69 23.12
N LYS A 179 2.16 -0.99 22.16
CA LYS A 179 1.56 -0.77 20.82
C LYS A 179 1.42 -2.08 20.06
N ALA A 180 2.41 -2.97 20.18
CA ALA A 180 2.35 -4.30 19.60
C ALA A 180 1.13 -5.09 20.12
N ARG A 181 0.88 -5.06 21.44
CA ARG A 181 -0.28 -5.72 22.06
C ARG A 181 -1.59 -5.16 21.52
N GLU A 182 -1.72 -3.84 21.47
CA GLU A 182 -2.92 -3.16 20.97
C GLU A 182 -3.24 -3.60 19.53
N ASP A 183 -2.24 -3.55 18.63
CA ASP A 183 -2.40 -3.95 17.23
C ASP A 183 -2.72 -5.46 17.10
N LEU A 184 -2.00 -6.34 17.82
CA LEU A 184 -2.25 -7.78 17.75
C LEU A 184 -3.63 -8.17 18.31
N GLN A 185 -4.11 -7.49 19.36
CA GLN A 185 -5.46 -7.68 19.88
C GLN A 185 -6.53 -7.19 18.90
N ALA A 186 -6.29 -6.07 18.21
CA ALA A 186 -7.17 -5.60 17.15
C ALA A 186 -7.24 -6.63 15.99
N ALA A 187 -6.09 -7.15 15.55
CA ALA A 187 -6.04 -8.21 14.55
C ALA A 187 -6.80 -9.47 14.98
N LEU A 188 -6.64 -9.91 16.24
CA LEU A 188 -7.33 -11.09 16.78
C LEU A 188 -8.84 -10.87 16.92
N THR A 189 -9.28 -9.65 17.22
CA THR A 189 -10.70 -9.30 17.29
C THR A 189 -11.34 -9.36 15.90
N LEU A 190 -10.63 -8.89 14.86
CA LEU A 190 -11.10 -8.95 13.48
C LEU A 190 -11.09 -10.38 12.91
N GLN A 191 -10.11 -11.20 13.31
CA GLN A 191 -10.02 -12.60 12.91
C GLN A 191 -9.70 -13.51 14.11
N PRO A 192 -10.72 -13.92 14.87
CA PRO A 192 -10.53 -14.83 15.99
C PRO A 192 -9.95 -16.16 15.52
N GLY A 193 -8.95 -16.67 16.23
CA GLY A 193 -8.32 -17.96 15.93
C GLY A 193 -7.20 -17.94 14.89
N ASP A 194 -6.72 -16.76 14.47
CA ASP A 194 -5.48 -16.70 13.68
C ASP A 194 -4.29 -17.15 14.54
N GLY A 195 -3.84 -18.39 14.32
CA GLY A 195 -2.72 -18.99 15.04
C GLY A 195 -1.39 -18.26 14.86
N SER A 196 -1.24 -17.40 13.85
CA SER A 196 -0.05 -16.54 13.70
C SER A 196 -0.11 -15.36 14.67
N VAL A 197 -1.28 -14.72 14.78
CA VAL A 197 -1.50 -13.63 15.75
C VAL A 197 -1.37 -14.14 17.18
N ILE A 198 -1.93 -15.32 17.48
CA ILE A 198 -1.85 -15.94 18.81
C ILE A 198 -0.39 -16.19 19.22
N ARG A 199 0.44 -16.73 18.31
CA ARG A 199 1.87 -16.96 18.59
C ARG A 199 2.66 -15.67 18.86
N GLU A 200 2.32 -14.57 18.18
CA GLU A 200 2.95 -13.27 18.45
C GLU A 200 2.52 -12.72 19.82
N ILE A 201 1.25 -12.86 20.20
CA ILE A 201 0.78 -12.48 21.54
C ILE A 201 1.45 -13.32 22.62
N GLU A 202 1.58 -14.63 22.43
CA GLU A 202 2.30 -15.51 23.35
C GLU A 202 3.78 -15.12 23.49
N THR A 203 4.41 -14.70 22.39
CA THR A 203 5.79 -14.17 22.41
C THR A 203 5.84 -12.89 23.24
N LEU A 204 4.89 -11.99 23.04
CA LEU A 204 4.77 -10.75 23.79
C LEU A 204 4.55 -10.98 25.29
N ASP A 205 3.67 -11.93 25.66
CA ASP A 205 3.42 -12.33 27.05
C ASP A 205 4.68 -12.86 27.74
N ARG A 206 5.58 -13.52 27.01
CA ARG A 206 6.88 -13.96 27.53
C ARG A 206 7.81 -12.77 27.71
N VAL A 207 7.94 -11.93 26.68
CA VAL A 207 8.85 -10.77 26.70
C VAL A 207 8.44 -9.76 27.76
N GLU A 208 7.15 -9.54 28.00
CA GLU A 208 6.68 -8.59 29.02
C GLU A 208 7.07 -8.98 30.45
N LYS A 209 7.24 -10.28 30.73
CA LYS A 209 7.69 -10.81 32.03
C LYS A 209 9.19 -10.65 32.28
N LEU A 210 9.97 -10.37 31.23
CA LEU A 210 11.40 -10.16 31.33
C LEU A 210 11.72 -8.86 32.07
N SER A 211 12.89 -8.84 32.72
CA SER A 211 13.51 -7.63 33.24
C SER A 211 13.84 -6.65 32.11
N GLN A 212 14.16 -5.40 32.46
CA GLN A 212 14.49 -4.39 31.44
C GLN A 212 15.75 -4.74 30.66
N ASP A 213 16.75 -5.33 31.31
CA ASP A 213 18.01 -5.72 30.66
C ASP A 213 17.79 -6.89 29.70
N GLU A 214 17.01 -7.90 30.10
CA GLU A 214 16.63 -9.02 29.23
C GLU A 214 15.76 -8.56 28.04
N LYS A 215 14.89 -7.56 28.23
CA LYS A 215 14.13 -6.94 27.11
C LYS A 215 15.07 -6.25 26.12
N ALA A 216 16.05 -5.50 26.62
CA ALA A 216 17.02 -4.83 25.76
C ALA A 216 17.86 -5.84 24.96
N GLU A 217 18.27 -6.94 25.60
CA GLU A 217 18.96 -8.04 24.92
C GLU A 217 18.06 -8.69 23.85
N TRP A 218 16.81 -8.99 24.18
CA TRP A 218 15.85 -9.55 23.24
C TRP A 218 15.59 -8.64 22.03
N ILE A 219 15.50 -7.32 22.25
CA ILE A 219 15.37 -6.33 21.16
C ILE A 219 16.63 -6.33 20.29
N GLY A 220 17.82 -6.40 20.90
CA GLY A 220 19.10 -6.50 20.19
C GLY A 220 19.18 -7.72 19.27
N GLN A 221 18.63 -8.86 19.70
CA GLN A 221 18.57 -10.09 18.90
C GLN A 221 17.66 -10.00 17.66
N GLN A 222 16.79 -9.00 17.58
CA GLN A 222 15.93 -8.81 16.40
C GLN A 222 16.74 -8.34 15.19
N GLU A 223 17.91 -7.71 15.39
CA GLU A 223 18.80 -7.20 14.34
C GLU A 223 18.08 -6.26 13.34
N GLY A 224 17.41 -5.22 13.84
CA GLY A 224 16.76 -4.23 12.99
C GLY A 224 17.73 -3.62 11.98
N LYS A 225 17.33 -3.54 10.71
CA LYS A 225 18.11 -2.99 9.60
C LYS A 225 17.49 -1.71 9.07
N THR A 226 18.32 -0.89 8.44
CA THR A 226 17.91 0.28 7.66
C THR A 226 17.92 -0.02 6.15
N LEU A 227 17.30 0.84 5.35
CA LEU A 227 17.39 0.74 3.89
C LEU A 227 18.83 0.85 3.39
N ALA A 228 19.68 1.63 4.07
CA ALA A 228 21.09 1.77 3.73
C ALA A 228 21.86 0.47 3.95
N ASP A 229 21.57 -0.27 5.03
CA ASP A 229 22.22 -1.56 5.33
C ASP A 229 21.92 -2.64 4.28
N ILE A 230 20.76 -2.53 3.61
CA ILE A 230 20.29 -3.53 2.66
C ILE A 230 20.62 -3.14 1.22
N PHE A 231 20.45 -1.87 0.88
CA PHE A 231 20.52 -1.41 -0.51
C PHE A 231 21.68 -0.44 -0.79
N GLU A 232 22.45 -0.05 0.22
CA GLU A 232 23.62 0.84 0.06
C GLU A 232 23.29 2.15 -0.68
N GLY A 233 22.07 2.68 -0.48
CA GLY A 233 21.58 3.89 -1.19
C GLY A 233 21.20 3.67 -2.66
N LYS A 234 21.23 2.43 -3.17
CA LYS A 234 20.96 2.09 -4.57
C LYS A 234 19.52 1.66 -4.86
N LEU A 235 18.60 1.81 -3.90
CA LEU A 235 17.20 1.36 -4.04
C LEU A 235 16.55 1.88 -5.33
N ASN A 236 16.63 3.19 -5.60
CA ASN A 236 16.04 3.79 -6.80
C ASN A 236 16.63 3.24 -8.11
N VAL A 237 17.93 2.93 -8.11
CA VAL A 237 18.61 2.35 -9.28
C VAL A 237 18.13 0.91 -9.50
N LEU A 238 18.02 0.14 -8.41
CA LEU A 238 17.50 -1.24 -8.46
C LEU A 238 16.04 -1.28 -8.91
N MET A 239 15.22 -0.36 -8.43
CA MET A 239 13.82 -0.24 -8.84
C MET A 239 13.71 0.00 -10.35
N LYS A 240 14.39 1.02 -10.88
CA LYS A 240 14.39 1.31 -12.32
C LYS A 240 14.86 0.12 -13.15
N LYS A 241 15.96 -0.53 -12.71
CA LYS A 241 16.50 -1.72 -13.38
C LYS A 241 15.50 -2.88 -13.41
N ARG A 242 14.89 -3.23 -12.28
CA ARG A 242 13.94 -4.36 -12.22
C ARG A 242 12.65 -4.07 -12.97
N VAL A 243 12.19 -2.83 -12.97
CA VAL A 243 11.03 -2.43 -13.80
C VAL A 243 11.35 -2.62 -15.28
N ALA A 244 12.50 -2.15 -15.76
CA ALA A 244 12.91 -2.34 -17.15
C ALA A 244 13.05 -3.83 -17.53
N GLU A 245 13.53 -4.68 -16.62
CA GLU A 245 13.68 -6.12 -16.89
C GLU A 245 12.35 -6.90 -16.95
N LEU A 246 11.29 -6.41 -16.28
CA LEU A 246 10.06 -7.17 -16.07
C LEU A 246 8.88 -6.70 -16.93
N VAL A 247 8.84 -5.42 -17.29
CA VAL A 247 7.67 -4.81 -17.92
C VAL A 247 7.95 -3.93 -19.13
N GLU A 248 9.22 -3.69 -19.49
CA GLU A 248 9.62 -3.09 -20.78
C GLU A 248 10.07 -4.19 -21.76
#